data_AF-A0A846CAW0-F1
#
_entry.id   AF-A0A846CAW0-F1
#
_cell.length_a   1.000
_cell.length_b   1.000
_cell.length_c   1.000
_cell.angle_alpha   90.00
_cell.angle_beta   90.00
_cell.angle_gamma   90.00
#
_symmetry.space_group_name_H-M   'P 1'
#
loop_
_entity.id
_entity.type
_entity.pdbx_description
1 polymer ?
#
loop_
_entity_poly.entity_id
_entity_poly.type
_entity_poly.pdbx_seq_one_letter_code
_entity_poly.pdbx_strand_id
1 'polypeptide(L)' 'MVDCDMYLSAKEALNFCAPLIQEEAIIFFDDWYSQNLDQKNMGEKRAFDEFLQENPHFSTEKLGSYTANAQIFRVFRK' A
#
# COMPACT_ATOMS: atom_id res chain seq x y z
N MET A 1 8.62 -2.78 0.34
CA MET A 1 8.53 -1.79 1.42
C MET A 1 8.39 -0.44 0.75
N VAL A 2 7.35 0.30 1.12
CA VAL A 2 7.07 1.67 0.71
C VAL A 2 7.30 2.50 1.97
N ASP A 3 8.29 3.39 1.89
CA ASP A 3 8.82 4.19 2.99
C ASP A 3 9.26 5.51 2.37
N CYS A 4 8.27 6.34 2.06
CA CYS A 4 8.50 7.57 1.31
C CYS A 4 7.60 8.74 1.73
N ASP A 5 6.80 8.54 2.79
CA ASP A 5 5.80 9.45 3.40
C ASP A 5 4.67 9.94 2.46
N MET A 6 5.04 10.34 1.25
CA MET A 6 4.27 11.14 0.32
C MET A 6 3.46 10.28 -0.64
N TYR A 7 2.23 10.73 -0.92
CA TYR A 7 1.31 10.08 -1.85
C TYR A 7 1.91 9.87 -3.25
N LEU A 8 2.54 10.87 -3.85
CA LEU A 8 3.05 10.76 -5.23
C LEU A 8 4.16 9.71 -5.34
N SER A 9 5.12 9.71 -4.41
CA SER A 9 6.19 8.73 -4.34
C SER A 9 5.65 7.31 -4.15
N ALA A 10 4.69 7.14 -3.24
CA ALA A 10 4.05 5.85 -3.00
C ALA A 10 3.28 5.35 -4.23
N LYS A 11 2.55 6.23 -4.91
CA LYS A 11 1.79 5.90 -6.13
C LYS A 11 2.71 5.45 -7.26
N GLU A 12 3.79 6.19 -7.52
CA GLU A 12 4.77 5.82 -8.56
C GLU A 12 5.45 4.48 -8.25
N ALA A 13 5.83 4.26 -6.98
CA ALA A 13 6.43 3.00 -6.55
C ALA A 13 5.47 1.81 -6.73
N LEU A 14 4.21 1.96 -6.32
CA LEU A 14 3.18 0.92 -6.47
C LEU A 14 2.89 0.62 -7.95
N ASN A 15 2.76 1.65 -8.79
CA ASN A 15 2.53 1.49 -10.22
C ASN A 15 3.70 0.81 -10.93
N PHE A 16 4.93 1.16 -10.56
CA PHE A 16 6.12 0.45 -11.04
C PHE A 16 6.12 -1.03 -10.63
N CYS A 17 5.69 -1.34 -9.40
CA CYS A 17 5.65 -2.69 -8.88
C CYS A 17 4.47 -3.53 -9.41
N ALA A 18 3.38 -2.90 -9.86
CA ALA A 18 2.16 -3.58 -10.29
C ALA A 18 2.39 -4.77 -11.26
N PRO A 19 3.16 -4.63 -12.36
CA PRO A 19 3.42 -5.75 -13.26
C PRO A 19 4.38 -6.81 -12.70
N LEU A 20 5.11 -6.50 -11.62
CA LEU A 20 6.08 -7.41 -10.99
C LEU A 20 5.41 -8.35 -9.98
N ILE A 21 4.20 -8.03 -9.51
CA ILE A 21 3.41 -8.89 -8.62
C ILE A 21 2.83 -10.04 -9.44
N GLN A 22 3.39 -11.24 -9.26
CA GLN A 22 2.90 -12.47 -9.89
C GLN A 22 1.70 -13.02 -9.12
N GLU A 23 1.80 -14.18 -8.46
CA GLU A 23 0.71 -14.79 -7.70
C GLU A 23 0.36 -13.95 -6.45
N GLU A 24 1.37 -13.57 -5.68
CA GLU A 24 1.22 -12.74 -4.49
C GLU A 24 2.48 -11.93 -4.17
N ALA A 25 2.30 -10.90 -3.34
CA ALA A 25 3.37 -10.10 -2.76
C ALA A 25 2.97 -9.61 -1.36
N ILE A 26 3.98 -9.37 -0.51
CA ILE A 26 3.79 -8.67 0.77
C ILE A 26 4.27 -7.24 0.61
N ILE A 27 3.40 -6.28 0.90
CA ILE A 27 3.70 -4.85 0.87
C ILE A 27 3.71 -4.32 2.31
N PHE A 28 4.80 -3.67 2.66
CA PHE A 28 5.01 -2.98 3.94
C PHE A 28 4.90 -1.48 3.67
N PHE A 29 4.07 -0.79 4.42
CA PHE A 29 3.93 0.68 4.43
C PHE A 29 4.44 1.21 5.77
N ASP A 30 5.45 2.07 5.78
CA ASP A 30 6.08 2.58 7.02
C ASP A 30 5.25 3.67 7.69
N ASP A 31 4.55 4.50 6.90
CA ASP A 31 3.87 5.73 7.36
C ASP A 31 2.35 5.72 7.22
N TRP A 32 1.75 4.53 7.14
CA TRP A 32 0.32 4.35 6.93
C TRP A 32 -0.57 5.16 7.90
N TYR A 33 -0.26 5.12 9.20
CA TYR A 33 -1.02 5.79 10.28
C TYR A 33 -0.37 7.09 10.77
N SER A 34 0.77 7.49 10.21
CA SER A 34 1.49 8.71 10.61
C SER A 34 0.54 9.92 10.57
N GLN A 35 0.46 10.68 11.66
CA GLN A 35 -0.39 11.88 11.77
C GLN A 35 -1.88 11.70 11.34
N ASN A 36 -2.44 10.50 11.53
CA ASN A 36 -3.79 10.11 11.10
C ASN A 36 -4.00 10.26 9.57
N LEU A 37 -2.97 10.01 8.76
CA LEU A 37 -3.04 10.07 7.29
C LEU A 37 -4.08 9.09 6.73
N ASP A 38 -4.21 7.90 7.34
CA ASP A 38 -5.22 6.90 6.98
C ASP A 38 -6.65 7.44 7.11
N GLN A 39 -6.96 8.16 8.20
CA GLN A 39 -8.27 8.76 8.43
C GLN A 39 -8.55 9.92 7.46
N LYS A 40 -7.50 10.64 7.04
CA LYS A 40 -7.57 11.74 6.08
C LYS A 40 -7.60 11.28 4.62
N ASN A 41 -7.40 9.99 4.37
CA ASN A 41 -7.18 9.43 3.04
C ASN A 41 -6.07 10.16 2.27
N MET A 42 -4.89 10.23 2.90
CA MET A 42 -3.69 10.87 2.35
C MET A 42 -2.49 9.91 2.37
N GLY A 43 -1.37 10.35 1.80
CA GLY A 43 -0.11 9.59 1.84
C GLY A 43 -0.20 8.22 1.17
N GLU A 44 0.47 7.25 1.77
CA GLU A 44 0.55 5.87 1.30
C GLU A 44 -0.83 5.18 1.24
N LYS A 45 -1.71 5.47 2.20
CA LYS A 45 -3.07 4.90 2.25
C LYS A 45 -3.87 5.26 1.01
N ARG A 46 -3.84 6.55 0.61
CA ARG A 46 -4.50 6.99 -0.62
C ARG A 46 -3.91 6.34 -1.87
N ALA A 47 -2.58 6.25 -1.93
CA ALA A 47 -1.89 5.63 -3.06
C ALA A 47 -2.27 4.15 -3.20
N PHE A 48 -2.36 3.42 -2.08
CA PHE A 48 -2.76 2.02 -2.07
C PHE A 48 -4.22 1.82 -2.45
N ASP A 49 -5.14 2.64 -1.95
CA ASP A 49 -6.55 2.57 -2.32
C ASP A 49 -6.75 2.78 -3.84
N GLU A 50 -6.06 3.76 -4.43
CA GLU A 50 -6.08 4.00 -5.88
C GLU A 50 -5.42 2.84 -6.64
N PHE A 51 -4.29 2.31 -6.16
CA PHE A 51 -3.62 1.14 -6.75
C PHE A 51 -4.56 -0.06 -6.85
N LEU A 52 -5.37 -0.35 -5.82
CA LEU A 52 -6.34 -1.45 -5.84
C LEU A 52 -7.53 -1.17 -6.76
N GLN A 53 -7.96 0.08 -6.88
CA GLN A 53 -9.01 0.48 -7.84
C GLN A 53 -8.53 0.33 -9.29
N GLU A 54 -7.30 0.75 -9.57
CA GLU A 54 -6.66 0.67 -10.89
C GLU A 54 -6.30 -0.79 -11.27
N ASN A 55 -6.15 -1.69 -10.28
CA ASN A 55 -5.79 -3.10 -10.47
C ASN A 55 -6.83 -4.06 -9.85
N PRO A 56 -8.06 -4.15 -10.42
CA PRO A 56 -9.18 -4.90 -9.82
C PRO A 56 -8.99 -6.43 -9.78
N HIS A 57 -7.94 -6.93 -10.43
CA HIS A 57 -7.54 -8.34 -10.42
C HIS A 57 -6.76 -8.72 -9.15
N PHE A 58 -6.29 -7.73 -8.38
CA PHE A 58 -5.74 -7.98 -7.05
C PHE A 58 -6.83 -8.02 -5.98
N SER A 59 -6.56 -8.79 -4.94
CA SER A 59 -7.23 -8.83 -3.65
C SER A 59 -6.19 -8.55 -2.56
N THR A 60 -6.64 -8.08 -1.41
CA THR A 60 -5.75 -7.78 -0.29
C THR A 60 -6.23 -8.37 1.02
N GLU A 61 -5.26 -8.67 1.87
CA GLU A 61 -5.48 -9.12 3.24
C GLU A 61 -4.56 -8.30 4.15
N LYS A 62 -5.13 -7.76 5.23
CA LYS A 62 -4.38 -7.01 6.23
C LYS A 62 -3.69 -7.98 7.18
N LEU A 63 -2.36 -7.96 7.25
CA LEU A 63 -1.58 -8.92 8.05
C LEU A 63 -1.23 -8.42 9.47
N GLY A 64 -1.14 -7.10 9.66
CA GLY A 64 -0.74 -6.49 10.94
C GLY A 64 0.25 -5.36 10.76
N SER A 65 0.91 -4.94 11.83
CA SER A 65 1.81 -3.79 11.84
C SER A 65 3.04 -4.10 12.69
N TYR A 66 4.20 -3.54 12.34
CA TYR A 66 5.44 -3.67 13.13
C TYR A 66 5.74 -2.42 13.98
N THR A 67 5.10 -1.29 13.69
CA THR A 67 5.04 -0.09 14.54
C THR A 67 3.60 0.40 14.64
N ALA A 68 3.36 1.42 15.47
CA ALA A 68 2.06 2.08 15.51
C ALA A 68 1.73 2.86 14.23
N ASN A 69 2.74 3.24 13.44
CA ASN A 69 2.56 4.00 12.20
C ASN A 69 2.47 3.11 10.96
N ALA A 70 2.99 1.89 11.01
CA ALA A 70 3.09 1.04 9.84
C ALA A 70 1.85 0.17 9.58
N GLN A 71 1.73 -0.35 8.36
CA GLN A 71 0.75 -1.37 8.00
C GLN A 71 1.31 -2.35 6.96
N ILE A 72 1.05 -3.64 7.16
CA ILE A 72 1.43 -4.71 6.22
C ILE A 72 0.17 -5.26 5.54
N PHE A 73 0.25 -5.43 4.23
CA PHE A 73 -0.77 -6.11 3.43
C PHE A 73 -0.15 -7.26 2.64
N ARG A 74 -0.87 -8.36 2.56
CA ARG A 74 -0.73 -9.34 1.50
C ARG A 74 -1.57 -8.88 0.31
N VAL A 75 -0.99 -8.91 -0.88
CA VAL A 75 -1.66 -8.61 -2.15
C VAL A 75 -1.54 -9.84 -3.04
N PHE A 76 -2.65 -10.34 -3.57
CA PHE A 76 -2.67 -11.57 -4.36
C PHE A 76 -3.65 -11.48 -5.52
N ARG A 77 -3.39 -12.19 -6.61
CA ARG A 77 -4.31 -12.25 -7.76
C ARG A 77 -5.52 -13.13 -7.45
N LYS A 78 -6.69 -12.72 -7.94
CA LYS A 78 -7.93 -13.51 -7.92
C LYS A 78 -7.89 -14.67 -8.90
#